data_AF-A0AAD7CWF2-F1
#
_entry.id   AF-A0AAD7CWF2-F1
#
_cell.length_a   1.000
_cell.length_b   1.000
_cell.length_c   1.000
_cell.angle_alpha   90.00
_cell.angle_beta   90.00
_cell.angle_gamma   90.00
#
_symmetry.space_group_name_H-M   'P 1'
#
loop_
_entity.id
_entity.type
_entity.pdbx_description
1 polymer ?
#
loop_
_entity_poly.entity_id
_entity_poly.type
_entity_poly.pdbx_seq_one_letter_code
_entity_poly.pdbx_strand_id
1 'polypeptide(L)'
;MTLKAGHPDHFRQNLRVSPLTFDALAAALEMDPVFANNSNHPQLPVEFGHDGNAASIQAVANWAGLGKGTVHLITRRVMTAVLRPGFMQTAVRMPTPAEKEKAKQWVQNKSCRAWRDGWCFVDGTLVPLDERPNWYGESYFDRKCNYSLNIQVRL
;
A
#
# COMPACT_ATOMS: atom_id res chain seq x y z
N MET A 1 -22.30 0.51 -2.86
CA MET A 1 -21.84 1.00 -1.54
C MET A 1 -21.91 -0.14 -0.52
N THR A 2 -21.11 -1.21 -0.69
CA THR A 2 -21.32 -2.46 0.09
C THR A 2 -20.06 -3.23 0.44
N LEU A 3 -18.93 -3.03 -0.26
CA LEU A 3 -17.69 -3.76 0.01
C LEU A 3 -17.02 -3.31 1.32
N LYS A 4 -16.95 -2.00 1.58
CA LYS A 4 -16.25 -1.43 2.74
C LYS A 4 -16.90 -1.78 4.08
N ALA A 5 -18.23 -1.70 4.16
CA ALA A 5 -18.99 -1.97 5.38
C ALA A 5 -19.54 -3.41 5.48
N GLY A 6 -19.90 -4.03 4.34
CA GLY A 6 -20.47 -5.38 4.32
C GLY A 6 -19.45 -6.50 4.21
N HIS A 7 -18.27 -6.25 3.63
CA HIS A 7 -17.23 -7.26 3.39
C HIS A 7 -15.81 -6.68 3.61
N PRO A 8 -15.45 -6.30 4.85
CA PRO A 8 -14.17 -5.66 5.16
C PRO A 8 -12.95 -6.51 4.76
N ASP A 9 -13.09 -7.84 4.72
CA ASP A 9 -12.01 -8.74 4.30
C ASP A 9 -11.75 -8.68 2.80
N HIS A 10 -12.80 -8.61 1.97
CA HIS A 10 -12.65 -8.39 0.53
C HIS A 10 -12.09 -6.99 0.23
N PHE A 11 -12.51 -5.98 1.01
CA PHE A 11 -11.94 -4.63 0.92
C PHE A 11 -10.43 -4.66 1.21
N ARG A 12 -10.00 -5.32 2.29
CA ARG A 12 -8.59 -5.51 2.63
C ARG A 12 -7.84 -6.32 1.57
N GLN A 13 -8.44 -7.34 0.98
CA GLN A 13 -7.80 -8.12 -0.08
C GLN A 13 -7.52 -7.26 -1.33
N ASN A 14 -8.47 -6.40 -1.70
CA ASN A 14 -8.38 -5.58 -2.91
C ASN A 14 -7.46 -4.36 -2.73
N LEU A 15 -7.52 -3.69 -1.58
CA LEU A 15 -6.81 -2.43 -1.35
C LEU A 15 -5.60 -2.57 -0.41
N ARG A 16 -5.39 -3.76 0.18
CA ARG A 16 -4.31 -4.07 1.14
C ARG A 16 -4.29 -3.17 2.37
N VAL A 17 -5.40 -2.51 2.67
CA VAL A 17 -5.58 -1.59 3.79
C VAL A 17 -6.92 -1.83 4.47
N SER A 18 -6.99 -1.62 5.78
CA SER A 18 -8.26 -1.73 6.51
C SER A 18 -9.22 -0.60 6.12
N PRO A 19 -10.55 -0.82 6.12
CA PRO A 19 -11.52 0.24 5.87
C PRO A 19 -11.28 1.49 6.72
N LEU A 20 -11.05 1.31 8.03
CA LEU A 20 -10.76 2.38 8.97
C LEU A 20 -9.51 3.18 8.60
N THR A 21 -8.43 2.48 8.23
CA THR A 21 -7.18 3.13 7.82
C THR A 21 -7.38 3.88 6.50
N PHE A 22 -8.14 3.32 5.56
CA PHE A 22 -8.47 3.99 4.30
C PHE A 22 -9.27 5.26 4.54
N ASP A 23 -10.29 5.22 5.41
CA ASP A 23 -11.07 6.40 5.82
C ASP A 23 -10.17 7.50 6.40
N ALA A 24 -9.28 7.14 7.31
CA ALA A 24 -8.36 8.09 7.92
C ALA A 24 -7.41 8.72 6.89
N LEU A 25 -6.92 7.93 5.93
CA LEU A 25 -6.07 8.44 4.84
C LEU A 25 -6.85 9.36 3.90
N ALA A 26 -8.06 8.98 3.50
CA ALA A 26 -8.91 9.78 2.63
C ALA A 26 -9.24 11.13 3.27
N ALA A 27 -9.65 11.13 4.55
CA ALA A 27 -9.93 12.35 5.30
C ALA A 27 -8.69 13.26 5.45
N ALA A 28 -7.50 12.66 5.67
CA ALA A 28 -6.26 13.41 5.74
C ALA A 28 -5.86 14.04 4.40
N LEU A 29 -6.14 13.36 3.28
CA LEU A 29 -5.85 13.85 1.93
C LEU A 29 -6.86 14.90 1.47
N GLU A 30 -8.12 14.81 1.88
CA GLU A 30 -9.19 15.74 1.47
C GLU A 30 -8.86 17.21 1.79
N MET A 31 -8.09 17.43 2.85
CA MET A 31 -7.61 18.76 3.28
C MET A 31 -6.48 19.33 2.41
N ASP A 32 -5.93 18.56 1.46
CA ASP A 32 -4.82 19.03 0.62
C ASP A 32 -5.30 20.09 -0.40
N PRO A 33 -4.60 21.23 -0.52
CA PRO A 33 -4.96 22.30 -1.47
C PRO A 33 -5.03 21.86 -2.93
N VAL A 34 -4.42 20.72 -3.31
CA VAL A 34 -4.47 20.19 -4.67
C VAL A 34 -5.88 19.78 -5.09
N PHE A 35 -6.75 19.49 -4.11
CA PHE A 35 -8.14 19.16 -4.40
C PHE A 35 -9.06 20.38 -4.38
N ALA A 36 -8.65 21.48 -3.73
CA ALA A 36 -9.36 22.74 -3.76
C ALA A 36 -9.37 23.33 -5.17
N ASN A 37 -10.53 23.85 -5.58
CA ASN A 37 -10.66 24.69 -6.76
C ASN A 37 -11.51 25.92 -6.40
N ASN A 38 -11.33 27.03 -7.12
CA ASN A 38 -12.18 28.22 -6.97
C ASN A 38 -13.50 28.07 -7.76
N SER A 39 -14.07 26.86 -7.78
CA SER A 39 -15.31 26.59 -8.50
C SER A 39 -16.47 26.41 -7.52
N ASN A 40 -17.69 26.63 -7.99
CA ASN A 40 -18.91 26.37 -7.21
C ASN A 40 -19.34 24.90 -7.25
N HIS A 41 -18.50 24.00 -7.78
CA HIS A 41 -18.81 22.58 -7.84
C HIS A 41 -18.18 21.83 -6.67
N PRO A 42 -18.93 20.90 -6.03
CA PRO A 42 -18.37 20.08 -4.97
C PRO A 42 -17.23 19.21 -5.51
N GLN A 43 -16.21 18.99 -4.67
CA GLN A 43 -15.12 18.08 -4.98
C GLN A 43 -15.66 16.67 -5.22
N LEU A 44 -15.11 15.99 -6.23
CA LEU A 44 -15.33 14.56 -6.39
C LEU A 44 -14.64 13.81 -5.23
N PRO A 45 -15.28 12.75 -4.68
CA PRO A 45 -14.69 11.96 -3.61
C PRO A 45 -13.31 11.41 -3.98
N VAL A 46 -12.40 11.37 -3.01
CA VAL A 46 -11.02 10.88 -3.18
C VAL A 46 -10.96 9.34 -3.29
N GLU A 47 -12.10 8.65 -3.17
CA GLU A 47 -12.20 7.19 -3.14
C GLU A 47 -12.17 6.55 -4.53
N PHE A 48 -11.01 6.55 -5.18
CA PHE A 48 -10.78 5.84 -6.44
C PHE A 48 -9.65 4.82 -6.30
N GLY A 49 -9.93 3.56 -6.59
CA GLY A 49 -8.91 2.50 -6.56
C GLY A 49 -9.35 1.26 -7.33
N HIS A 50 -8.57 0.88 -8.33
CA HIS A 50 -8.64 -0.43 -8.98
C HIS A 50 -7.20 -0.93 -9.12
N ASP A 51 -6.91 -2.10 -8.55
CA ASP A 51 -5.60 -2.75 -8.60
C ASP A 51 -5.70 -4.06 -9.40
N GLY A 52 -4.58 -4.54 -9.95
CA GLY A 52 -4.46 -5.79 -10.70
C GLY A 52 -4.38 -5.64 -12.23
N ASN A 53 -4.12 -6.75 -12.92
CA ASN A 53 -3.83 -6.82 -14.36
C ASN A 53 -4.94 -6.31 -15.30
N ALA A 54 -6.13 -5.99 -14.78
CA ALA A 54 -7.26 -5.43 -15.54
C ALA A 54 -7.54 -3.94 -15.22
N ALA A 55 -6.73 -3.29 -14.39
CA ALA A 55 -6.89 -1.89 -14.01
C ALA A 55 -6.53 -0.97 -15.19
N SER A 56 -7.50 -0.65 -16.04
CA SER A 56 -7.35 0.36 -17.10
C SER A 56 -8.09 1.65 -16.75
N ILE A 57 -7.57 2.79 -17.22
CA ILE A 57 -8.24 4.09 -17.07
C ILE A 57 -9.64 4.06 -17.67
N GLN A 58 -9.84 3.32 -18.78
CA GLN A 58 -11.17 3.13 -19.39
C GLN A 58 -12.12 2.35 -18.49
N ALA A 59 -11.65 1.28 -17.83
CA ALA A 59 -12.48 0.49 -16.93
C ALA A 59 -12.93 1.33 -15.73
N VAL A 60 -12.02 2.12 -15.14
CA VAL A 60 -12.33 3.04 -14.04
C VAL A 60 -13.28 4.15 -14.50
N ALA A 61 -13.08 4.71 -15.69
CA ALA A 61 -13.96 5.70 -16.31
C ALA A 61 -15.39 5.16 -16.49
N ASN A 62 -15.52 3.96 -17.06
CA ASN A 62 -16.81 3.31 -17.27
C ASN A 62 -17.52 3.00 -15.95
N TRP A 63 -16.78 2.48 -14.97
CA TRP A 63 -17.32 2.17 -13.65
C TRP A 63 -17.81 3.41 -12.91
N ALA A 64 -17.06 4.51 -13.00
CA ALA A 64 -17.37 5.76 -12.30
C ALA A 64 -18.37 6.66 -13.06
N GLY A 65 -18.70 6.35 -14.31
CA GLY A 65 -19.46 7.25 -15.19
C GLY A 65 -18.71 8.56 -15.48
N LEU A 66 -17.37 8.54 -15.46
CA LEU A 66 -16.52 9.72 -15.64
C LEU A 66 -15.77 9.68 -16.98
N GLY A 67 -15.40 10.84 -17.49
CA GLY A 67 -14.47 10.93 -18.62
C GLY A 67 -13.05 10.48 -18.22
N LYS A 68 -12.30 9.87 -19.15
CA LYS A 68 -10.90 9.46 -18.93
C LYS A 68 -10.02 10.60 -18.41
N GLY A 69 -10.21 11.81 -18.95
CA GLY A 69 -9.47 13.00 -18.52
C GLY A 69 -9.72 13.34 -17.05
N THR A 70 -10.96 13.18 -16.58
CA THR A 70 -11.34 13.38 -15.18
C THR A 70 -10.70 12.33 -14.28
N VAL A 71 -10.75 11.05 -14.67
CA VAL A 71 -10.07 9.97 -13.94
C VAL A 71 -8.57 10.26 -13.82
N HIS A 72 -7.93 10.61 -14.93
CA HIS A 72 -6.51 10.95 -14.94
C HIS A 72 -6.18 12.15 -14.03
N LEU A 73 -7.01 13.19 -14.07
CA LEU A 73 -6.85 14.37 -13.23
C LEU A 73 -6.97 14.01 -11.75
N ILE A 74 -7.97 13.22 -11.36
CA ILE A 74 -8.17 12.76 -9.98
C ILE A 74 -6.95 11.96 -9.53
N THR A 75 -6.53 10.95 -10.30
CA THR A 75 -5.35 10.14 -9.99
C THR A 75 -4.11 11.01 -9.78
N ARG A 76 -3.88 12.00 -10.65
CA ARG A 76 -2.73 12.91 -10.52
C ARG A 76 -2.80 13.77 -9.25
N ARG A 77 -3.99 14.26 -8.87
CA ARG A 77 -4.19 15.03 -7.63
C ARG A 77 -3.93 14.17 -6.40
N VAL A 78 -4.49 12.95 -6.37
CA VAL A 78 -4.25 11.96 -5.29
C VAL A 78 -2.77 11.67 -5.15
N MET A 79 -2.08 11.34 -6.24
CA MET A 79 -0.65 11.07 -6.21
C MET A 79 0.15 12.28 -5.73
N THR A 80 -0.25 13.49 -6.12
CA THR A 80 0.43 14.73 -5.67
C THR A 80 0.27 14.93 -4.16
N ALA A 81 -0.93 14.76 -3.61
CA ALA A 81 -1.19 14.88 -2.18
C ALA A 81 -0.45 13.80 -1.37
N VAL A 82 -0.55 12.54 -1.81
CA VAL A 82 0.11 11.39 -1.15
C VAL A 82 1.63 11.57 -1.12
N LEU A 83 2.23 12.06 -2.20
CA LEU A 83 3.69 12.21 -2.31
C LEU A 83 4.23 13.48 -1.64
N ARG A 84 3.39 14.32 -1.03
CA ARG A 84 3.90 15.50 -0.31
C ARG A 84 4.77 15.06 0.87
N PRO A 85 5.93 15.72 1.10
CA PRO A 85 6.86 15.31 2.17
C PRO A 85 6.21 15.22 3.55
N GLY A 86 5.34 16.17 3.92
CA GLY A 86 4.67 16.18 5.23
C GLY A 86 3.71 14.99 5.42
N PHE A 87 2.97 14.63 4.37
CA PHE A 87 2.08 13.47 4.40
C PHE A 87 2.90 12.17 4.47
N MET A 88 3.90 12.03 3.60
CA MET A 88 4.78 10.86 3.56
C MET A 88 5.52 10.61 4.88
N GLN A 89 6.05 11.65 5.53
CA GLN A 89 6.74 11.50 6.82
C GLN A 89 5.82 10.99 7.93
N THR A 90 4.54 11.35 7.87
CA THR A 90 3.54 10.95 8.87
C THR A 90 3.00 9.55 8.58
N ALA A 91 2.66 9.28 7.32
CA ALA A 91 2.02 8.04 6.89
C ALA A 91 3.01 6.87 6.70
N VAL A 92 4.25 7.17 6.30
CA VAL A 92 5.29 6.18 6.00
C VAL A 92 6.51 6.44 6.88
N ARG A 93 6.39 6.06 8.16
CA ARG A 93 7.50 6.16 9.14
C ARG A 93 8.06 4.80 9.50
N MET A 94 9.34 4.79 9.84
CA MET A 94 9.96 3.61 10.46
C MET A 94 9.36 3.37 11.85
N PRO A 95 9.23 2.10 12.28
CA PRO A 95 8.74 1.80 13.62
C PRO A 95 9.70 2.35 14.67
N THR A 96 9.13 2.90 15.74
CA THR A 96 9.86 3.42 16.90
C THR A 96 10.58 2.27 17.63
N PRO A 97 11.60 2.58 18.46
CA PRO A 97 12.26 1.56 19.29
C PRO A 97 11.27 0.76 20.16
N ALA A 98 10.24 1.42 20.71
CA ALA A 98 9.21 0.77 21.52
C ALA A 98 8.30 -0.17 20.69
N GLU A 99 7.90 0.23 19.49
CA GLU A 99 7.13 -0.62 18.58
C GLU A 99 7.95 -1.82 18.11
N LYS A 100 9.23 -1.61 17.79
CA LYS A 100 10.17 -2.70 17.47
C LYS A 100 10.25 -3.67 18.65
N GLU A 101 10.47 -3.18 19.85
CA GLU A 101 10.58 -4.00 21.05
C GLU A 101 9.30 -4.81 21.33
N LYS A 102 8.12 -4.22 21.13
CA LYS A 102 6.84 -4.93 21.23
C LYS A 102 6.72 -6.04 20.17
N ALA A 103 7.15 -5.78 18.93
CA ALA A 103 7.19 -6.78 17.87
C ALA A 103 8.16 -7.93 18.19
N LYS A 104 9.35 -7.61 18.72
CA LYS A 104 10.36 -8.59 19.18
C LYS A 104 9.80 -9.51 20.27
N GLN A 105 9.09 -8.94 21.26
CA GLN A 105 8.43 -9.71 22.30
C GLN A 105 7.35 -10.63 21.74
N TRP A 106 6.55 -10.14 20.79
CA TRP A 106 5.53 -10.96 20.12
C TRP A 106 6.15 -12.15 19.37
N VAL A 107 7.24 -11.94 18.63
CA VAL A 107 7.97 -13.01 17.93
C VAL A 107 8.47 -14.04 18.93
N GLN A 108 9.18 -13.61 19.98
CA GLN A 108 9.69 -14.53 21.00
C GLN A 108 8.57 -15.38 21.64
N ASN A 109 7.41 -14.78 21.92
CA ASN A 109 6.27 -15.48 22.52
C ASN A 109 5.60 -16.49 21.57
N LYS A 110 5.67 -16.25 20.26
CA LYS A 110 5.06 -17.12 19.23
C LYS A 110 6.04 -18.15 18.66
N SER A 111 7.34 -17.90 18.74
CA SER A 111 8.40 -18.79 18.25
C SER A 111 9.39 -19.11 19.37
N CYS A 112 10.56 -18.45 19.41
CA CYS A 112 11.58 -18.63 20.43
C CYS A 112 12.48 -17.40 20.58
N ARG A 113 13.25 -17.36 21.68
CA ARG A 113 14.11 -16.22 22.02
C ARG A 113 15.18 -15.93 20.95
N ALA A 114 15.68 -16.93 20.24
CA ALA A 114 16.69 -16.74 19.20
C ALA A 114 16.20 -15.88 18.02
N TRP A 115 14.88 -15.82 17.81
CA TRP A 115 14.28 -15.05 16.71
C TRP A 115 13.91 -13.61 17.11
N ARG A 116 14.13 -13.24 18.38
CA ARG A 116 13.80 -11.92 18.92
C ARG A 116 14.47 -10.80 18.14
N ASP A 117 15.75 -10.95 17.84
CA ASP A 117 16.56 -9.91 17.16
C ASP A 117 16.64 -10.13 15.64
N GLY A 118 15.61 -10.76 15.08
CA GLY A 118 15.47 -10.91 13.63
C GLY A 118 15.24 -9.58 12.89
N TRP A 119 15.12 -9.70 11.57
CA TRP A 119 14.93 -8.57 10.68
C TRP A 119 13.46 -8.15 10.59
N CYS A 120 13.19 -6.85 10.72
CA CYS A 120 11.85 -6.29 10.46
C CYS A 120 11.69 -6.05 8.96
N PHE A 121 10.97 -6.94 8.28
CA PHE A 121 10.62 -6.80 6.87
C PHE A 121 9.22 -6.22 6.71
N VAL A 122 9.04 -5.42 5.64
CA VAL A 122 7.72 -5.03 5.15
C VAL A 122 7.27 -6.11 4.15
N ASP A 123 5.98 -6.42 4.11
CA ASP A 123 5.44 -7.38 3.14
C ASP A 123 5.89 -7.05 1.70
N GLY A 124 6.27 -8.08 0.96
CA GLY A 124 6.86 -7.95 -0.38
C GLY A 124 8.35 -7.57 -0.44
N THR A 125 9.04 -7.39 0.70
CA THR A 125 10.49 -7.20 0.71
C THR A 125 11.18 -8.52 0.36
N LEU A 126 11.98 -8.52 -0.70
CA LEU A 126 12.78 -9.68 -1.10
C LEU A 126 14.10 -9.69 -0.32
N VAL A 127 14.52 -10.87 0.13
CA VAL A 127 15.83 -11.07 0.77
C VAL A 127 16.88 -11.21 -0.34
N PRO A 128 17.83 -10.26 -0.48
CA PRO A 128 18.86 -10.37 -1.50
C PRO A 128 19.77 -11.56 -1.20
N LEU A 129 20.16 -12.26 -2.26
CA LEU A 129 21.14 -13.34 -2.25
C LEU A 129 22.49 -12.79 -2.68
N ASP A 130 23.55 -13.24 -2.01
CA ASP A 130 24.93 -12.86 -2.34
C ASP A 130 25.37 -13.43 -3.69
N GLU A 131 24.94 -14.66 -3.99
CA GLU A 131 25.27 -15.37 -5.21
C GLU A 131 24.02 -15.93 -5.91
N ARG A 132 24.16 -16.17 -7.22
CA ARG A 132 23.17 -16.89 -8.03
C ARG A 132 23.00 -18.31 -7.48
N PRO A 133 21.77 -18.75 -7.15
CA PRO A 133 21.53 -20.14 -6.79
C PRO A 133 21.90 -21.10 -7.92
N ASN A 134 22.63 -22.17 -7.58
CA ASN A 134 22.99 -23.23 -8.54
C ASN A 134 21.75 -23.88 -9.17
N TRP A 135 20.72 -24.11 -8.37
CA TRP A 135 19.46 -24.68 -8.83
C TRP A 135 18.46 -23.55 -9.12
N TYR A 136 17.90 -23.56 -10.33
CA TYR A 136 16.86 -22.60 -10.75
C TYR A 136 17.27 -21.12 -10.60
N GLY A 137 18.56 -20.77 -10.80
CA GLY A 137 19.06 -19.41 -10.62
C GLY A 137 18.23 -18.31 -11.29
N GLU A 138 17.72 -18.57 -12.51
CA GLU A 138 16.84 -17.64 -13.23
C GLU A 138 15.53 -17.35 -12.50
N SER A 139 15.02 -18.30 -11.71
CA SER A 139 13.77 -18.12 -10.94
C SER A 139 13.94 -17.17 -9.76
N TYR A 140 15.18 -16.91 -9.34
CA TYR A 140 15.51 -15.97 -8.26
C TYR A 140 15.93 -14.61 -8.79
N PHE A 141 16.03 -14.43 -10.11
CA PHE A 141 16.40 -13.16 -10.71
C PHE A 141 15.18 -12.23 -10.75
N ASP A 142 15.21 -11.16 -9.95
CA ASP A 142 14.11 -10.23 -9.81
C ASP A 142 14.11 -9.12 -10.88
N ARG A 143 13.01 -8.37 -10.95
CA ARG A 143 12.84 -7.23 -11.86
C ARG A 143 13.88 -6.13 -11.65
N LYS A 144 14.55 -6.08 -10.49
CA LYS A 144 15.60 -5.11 -10.18
C LYS A 144 17.00 -5.63 -10.55
N CYS A 145 17.06 -6.75 -11.28
CA CYS A 145 18.28 -7.41 -11.70
C CYS A 145 19.14 -7.93 -10.53
N ASN A 146 18.52 -8.33 -9.42
CA ASN A 146 19.20 -8.98 -8.31
C ASN A 146 18.74 -10.43 -8.16
N TYR A 147 19.56 -11.28 -7.55
CA TYR A 147 19.09 -12.56 -7.04
C TYR A 147 18.45 -12.33 -5.67
N SER A 148 17.18 -12.70 -5.49
CA SER A 148 16.48 -12.47 -4.24
C SER A 148 15.34 -13.47 -3.98
N LEU A 149 14.98 -13.63 -2.71
CA LEU A 149 13.98 -14.58 -2.23
C LEU A 149 12.77 -13.87 -1.64
N ASN A 150 11.57 -14.31 -2.02
CA ASN A 150 10.37 -13.97 -1.27
C ASN A 150 10.19 -14.97 -0.12
N ILE A 151 10.10 -14.49 1.11
CA ILE A 151 9.82 -15.33 2.28
C ILE A 151 8.36 -15.14 2.68
N GLN A 152 7.54 -16.15 2.45
CA GLN A 152 6.17 -16.20 2.95
C GLN A 152 6.11 -17.08 4.19
N VAL A 153 5.87 -16.48 5.34
CA VAL A 153 5.64 -17.22 6.59
C VAL A 153 4.13 -17.37 6.75
N ARG A 154 3.67 -18.63 6.82
CA ARG A 154 2.27 -18.92 7.15
C ARG A 154 2.16 -18.90 8.68
N LEU A 155 1.68 -17.78 9.22
CA LEU A 155 1.38 -17.61 10.65
C LEU A 155 0.03 -18.24 11.03
#